data_AF-A0A4V2SRP4-F1
#
_entry.id   AF-A0A4V2SRP4-F1
#
_cell.length_a   1.000
_cell.length_b   1.000
_cell.length_c   1.000
_cell.angle_alpha   90.00
_cell.angle_beta   90.00
_cell.angle_gamma   90.00
#
_symmetry.space_group_name_H-M   'P 1'
#
loop_
_entity.id
_entity.type
_entity.pdbx_description
1 polymer ?
#
loop_
_entity_poly.entity_id
_entity_poly.type
_entity_poly.pdbx_seq_one_letter_code
_entity_poly.pdbx_strand_id
1 'polypeptide(L)' 'MIEQDRVLLARVMQVNTQLGKVTLELFHHQDGGELPAKPLREVGEHLRQLGVDMLARAGELDGRPLVGAVVESSPET' A
#
# COMPACT_ATOMS: atom_id res chain seq x y z
N MET A 1 -10.72 -16.15 14.38
CA MET A 1 -10.64 -15.21 13.24
C MET A 1 -11.50 -15.74 12.12
N ILE A 2 -12.34 -14.89 11.52
CA ILE A 2 -13.14 -15.27 10.36
C ILE A 2 -12.28 -15.34 9.10
N GLU A 3 -12.80 -15.89 8.02
CA GLU A 3 -12.03 -16.11 6.79
C GLU A 3 -11.45 -14.81 6.20
N GLN A 4 -12.25 -13.75 6.13
CA GLN A 4 -11.84 -12.44 5.63
C GLN A 4 -10.63 -11.89 6.38
N ASP A 5 -10.58 -12.02 7.71
CA ASP A 5 -9.45 -11.54 8.52
C ASP A 5 -8.17 -12.34 8.22
N ARG A 6 -8.31 -13.67 8.03
CA ARG A 6 -7.17 -14.55 7.72
C ARG A 6 -6.57 -14.20 6.36
N VAL A 7 -7.42 -13.99 5.36
CA VAL A 7 -7.01 -13.56 4.02
C VAL A 7 -6.32 -12.20 4.07
N LEU A 8 -6.88 -11.24 4.83
CA LEU A 8 -6.28 -9.92 5.00
C LEU A 8 -4.89 -10.01 5.64
N LEU A 9 -4.73 -10.77 6.73
CA LEU A 9 -3.43 -10.96 7.37
C LEU A 9 -2.44 -11.70 6.48
N ALA A 10 -2.87 -12.71 5.72
CA ALA A 10 -2.01 -13.41 4.77
C ALA A 10 -1.48 -12.43 3.70
N ARG A 11 -2.32 -11.50 3.23
CA ARG A 11 -1.92 -10.47 2.28
C ARG A 11 -0.95 -9.45 2.90
N VAL A 12 -1.17 -9.05 4.16
CA VAL A 12 -0.20 -8.22 4.91
C VAL A 12 1.16 -8.93 5.00
N MET A 13 1.18 -10.21 5.36
CA MET A 13 2.41 -11.01 5.45
C MET A 13 3.14 -11.09 4.10
N GLN A 14 2.39 -11.28 3.01
CA GLN A 14 2.95 -11.30 1.66
C GLN A 14 3.58 -9.94 1.32
N VAL A 15 2.86 -8.83 1.53
CA VAL A 15 3.37 -7.48 1.24
C VAL A 15 4.61 -7.18 2.08
N ASN A 16 4.60 -7.47 3.38
CA ASN A 16 5.78 -7.27 4.25
C ASN A 16 6.99 -8.07 3.78
N THR A 17 6.79 -9.31 3.32
CA THR A 17 7.86 -10.16 2.81
C THR A 17 8.47 -9.61 1.51
N GLN A 18 7.64 -9.02 0.64
CA GLN A 18 8.11 -8.46 -0.63
C GLN A 18 8.69 -7.04 -0.47
N LEU A 19 8.19 -6.25 0.49
CA LEU A 19 8.59 -4.85 0.66
C LEU A 19 10.09 -4.70 0.92
N GLY A 20 10.68 -5.59 1.72
CA GLY A 20 12.13 -5.59 1.94
C GLY A 20 12.93 -5.82 0.66
N LYS A 21 12.48 -6.74 -0.21
CA LYS A 21 13.14 -7.02 -1.50
C LYS A 21 13.05 -5.83 -2.44
N VAL A 22 11.86 -5.26 -2.60
CA VAL A 22 11.68 -4.10 -3.49
C VAL A 22 12.42 -2.88 -2.98
N THR A 23 12.51 -2.69 -1.66
CA THR A 23 13.30 -1.59 -1.07
C THR A 23 14.79 -1.73 -1.41
N LEU A 24 15.34 -2.95 -1.35
CA LEU A 24 16.72 -3.22 -1.76
C LEU A 24 16.91 -3.04 -3.27
N GLU A 25 15.97 -3.50 -4.09
CA GLU A 25 16.02 -3.27 -5.55
C GLU A 25 15.98 -1.79 -5.88
N LEU A 26 15.09 -1.02 -5.26
CA LEU A 26 15.01 0.43 -5.39
C LEU A 26 16.31 1.12 -4.98
N PHE A 27 16.96 0.65 -3.92
CA PHE A 27 18.27 1.14 -3.48
C PHE A 27 19.38 0.82 -4.48
N HIS A 28 19.39 -0.39 -5.06
CA HIS A 28 20.42 -0.80 -6.01
C HIS A 28 20.28 -0.17 -7.40
N HIS A 29 19.05 0.18 -7.81
CA HIS A 29 18.77 0.79 -9.12
C HIS A 29 18.62 2.31 -9.04
N GLN A 30 19.21 2.95 -8.03
CA GLN A 30 19.29 4.40 -7.99
C GLN A 30 20.17 4.90 -9.14
N ASP A 31 19.71 5.93 -9.84
CA ASP A 31 20.49 6.64 -10.87
C ASP A 31 20.73 8.07 -10.38
N GLY A 32 21.99 8.48 -10.27
CA GLY A 32 22.36 9.79 -9.74
C GLY A 32 21.90 10.06 -8.29
N GLY A 33 21.49 9.04 -7.53
CA GLY A 33 20.93 9.18 -6.18
C GLY A 33 19.39 9.32 -6.15
N GLU A 34 18.72 9.27 -7.30
CA GLU A 34 17.26 9.28 -7.40
C GLU A 34 16.68 7.87 -7.48
N LEU A 35 15.47 7.70 -6.92
CA LEU A 35 14.74 6.43 -6.99
C LEU A 35 14.01 6.29 -8.33
N PRO A 36 14.02 5.10 -8.96
CA PRO A 36 13.27 4.90 -10.19
C PRO A 36 11.75 5.01 -9.95
N ALA A 37 11.10 5.94 -10.65
CA ALA A 37 9.72 6.34 -10.40
C ALA A 37 8.69 5.20 -10.63
N LYS A 38 8.94 4.31 -11.59
CA LYS A 38 8.03 3.20 -11.92
C LYS A 38 7.90 2.18 -10.77
N PRO A 39 8.98 1.51 -10.31
CA PRO A 39 8.88 0.57 -9.20
C PRO A 39 8.42 1.27 -7.90
N LEU A 40 8.79 2.54 -7.69
CA LEU A 40 8.28 3.31 -6.55
C LEU A 40 6.76 3.47 -6.59
N ARG A 41 6.19 3.76 -7.77
CA ARG A 41 4.73 3.85 -7.96
C ARG A 41 4.04 2.50 -7.78
N GLU A 42 4.61 1.42 -8.28
CA GLU A 42 4.06 0.07 -8.14
C GLU A 42 3.97 -0.35 -6.66
N VAL A 43 5.02 -0.12 -5.87
CA VAL A 43 4.99 -0.34 -4.42
C VAL A 43 3.95 0.52 -3.73
N GLY A 44 3.93 1.82 -4.06
CA GLY A 44 2.97 2.76 -3.48
C GLY A 44 1.52 2.31 -3.71
N GLU A 45 1.19 1.84 -4.91
CA GLU A 45 -0.14 1.37 -5.25
C GLU A 45 -0.54 0.10 -4.48
N HIS A 46 0.39 -0.86 -4.33
CA HIS A 46 0.14 -2.06 -3.52
C HIS A 46 -0.09 -1.75 -2.05
N LEU A 47 0.70 -0.84 -1.48
CA LEU A 47 0.54 -0.38 -0.10
C LEU A 47 -0.77 0.39 0.08
N ARG A 48 -1.11 1.26 -0.87
CA ARG A 48 -2.36 2.01 -0.87
C ARG A 48 -3.57 1.06 -0.85
N GLN A 49 -3.58 0.07 -1.74
CA GLN A 49 -4.69 -0.88 -1.82
C GLN A 49 -4.79 -1.72 -0.53
N LEU A 50 -3.68 -2.21 0.01
CA LEU A 50 -3.69 -2.95 1.28
C LEU A 50 -4.22 -2.08 2.43
N GLY A 51 -3.81 -0.81 2.50
CA GLY A 51 -4.30 0.14 3.50
C GLY A 51 -5.81 0.38 3.39
N VAL A 52 -6.32 0.56 2.17
CA VAL A 52 -7.78 0.67 1.92
C VAL A 52 -8.52 -0.55 2.43
N ASP A 53 -8.04 -1.75 2.12
CA ASP A 53 -8.70 -3.00 2.53
C ASP A 53 -8.70 -3.17 4.06
N MET A 54 -7.60 -2.81 4.73
CA MET A 54 -7.50 -2.84 6.19
C MET A 54 -8.44 -1.85 6.86
N LEU A 55 -8.51 -0.62 6.34
CA LEU A 55 -9.36 0.41 6.90
C LEU A 55 -10.85 0.16 6.61
N ALA A 56 -11.19 -0.38 5.44
CA ALA A 56 -12.53 -0.85 5.14
C ALA A 56 -12.96 -1.94 6.14
N ARG A 57 -12.08 -2.91 6.39
CA ARG A 57 -12.33 -3.95 7.38
C ARG A 57 -12.47 -3.39 8.80
N ALA A 58 -11.65 -2.41 9.18
CA ALA A 58 -11.80 -1.74 10.47
C ALA A 58 -13.17 -1.06 10.59
N GLY A 59 -13.62 -0.37 9.53
CA GLY A 59 -14.93 0.26 9.48
C GLY A 59 -16.10 -0.71 9.57
N GLU A 60 -15.96 -1.93 9.04
CA GLU A 60 -16.94 -3.00 9.25
C GLU A 60 -17.02 -3.44 10.72
N LEU A 61 -15.90 -3.38 11.45
CA LEU A 61 -15.79 -3.84 12.83
C LEU A 61 -16.23 -2.79 13.85
N ASP A 62 -15.93 -1.51 13.62
CA ASP A 62 -16.19 -0.41 14.56
C ASP A 62 -17.28 0.56 14.10
N GLY A 63 -17.86 0.34 12.91
CA GLY A 63 -18.90 1.16 12.32
C GLY A 63 -18.43 2.50 11.76
N ARG A 64 -17.12 2.71 11.59
CA ARG A 64 -16.54 3.96 11.07
C ARG A 64 -16.10 3.80 9.61
N PRO A 65 -16.91 4.21 8.63
CA PRO A 65 -16.55 4.06 7.22
C PRO A 65 -15.29 4.85 6.87
N LEU A 66 -14.57 4.38 5.85
CA LEU A 66 -13.41 5.06 5.29
C LEU A 66 -13.82 6.45 4.75
N VAL A 67 -13.31 7.52 5.35
CA VAL A 67 -13.55 8.90 4.87
C VAL A 67 -12.36 9.33 4.00
N GLY A 68 -12.61 9.67 2.74
CA GLY A 68 -11.67 10.46 1.92
C GLY A 68 -10.67 9.71 1.03
N ALA A 69 -11.12 8.72 0.24
CA ALA A 69 -10.31 8.18 -0.87
C ALA A 69 -10.29 9.11 -2.12
N VAL A 70 -10.26 10.42 -1.92
CA VAL A 70 -9.94 11.37 -2.99
C VAL A 70 -8.56 11.91 -2.66
N VAL A 71 -7.54 11.35 -3.33
CA VAL A 71 -6.31 12.09 -3.52
C VAL A 71 -6.73 13.29 -4.36
N GLU A 72 -6.89 14.45 -3.74
CA GLU A 72 -7.00 15.70 -4.50
C GLU A 72 -5.70 15.83 -5.30
N SER A 73 -5.76 15.41 -6.56
CA SER A 73 -4.81 15.83 -7.57
C SER A 73 -4.98 17.34 -7.68
N SER A 74 -4.09 18.07 -6.99
CA SER A 74 -3.94 19.51 -7.17
C SER A 74 -3.93 19.81 -8.67
N PRO A 75 -4.81 20.66 -9.20
CA PRO A 75 -4.67 21.11 -10.57
C PRO A 75 -3.43 22.01 -10.60
N GLU A 76 -2.42 21.61 -11.37
CA GLU A 76 -1.38 22.54 -11.80
C GLU A 76 -2.05 23.69 -12.56
N THR A 77 -1.90 24.90 -12.05
CA THR A 77 -2.09 26.17 -12.79
C THR A 77 -0.95 27.11 -12.46
#